data_AF-A0A4Q5RCS6-F1
#
_entry.id   AF-A0A4Q5RCS6-F1
#
_cell.length_a   1.000
_cell.length_b   1.000
_cell.length_c   1.000
_cell.angle_alpha   90.00
_cell.angle_beta   90.00
_cell.angle_gamma   90.00
#
_symmetry.space_group_name_H-M   'P 1'
#
loop_
_entity.id
_entity.type
_entity.pdbx_description
1 polymer ?
#
loop_
_entity_poly.entity_id
_entity_poly.type
_entity_poly.pdbx_seq_one_letter_code
_entity_poly.pdbx_strand_id
1 'polypeptide(L)'
;PSTHTPSPSIIKRPDDEATSVPMVPSYIGGTSVPNTAHSPSVTAMRYLGLSLGMAVTLGLCAVFGTLVPPIYEGKMSELVASSSGRFIMLGLSVCVLGILICGRAGLLKEKTLTTEEKQATIAEFDLRKGVVVAVFSGIMSACFSFGLTAGQPIAKLAAANGTNPLFVNNAILVIILAGGLTTNALWCIYLNLKNKTYTDYLNPSYPALRNVLFCALAGTTWYFQFFFYGMGDSQMGAYRFSGWTLHMAFIIAFSSMWGLLLHEWRGANRLTMRTVSFGILAVVLSTVIVGYGNYLGSEKPATAQVQDAPGRAVAAE
;
A
#
# COMPACT_ATOMS: atom_id res chain seq x y z
N PRO A 1 -15.49 47.70 -42.69
CA PRO A 1 -15.42 46.24 -42.86
C PRO A 1 -13.96 45.79 -43.05
N SER A 2 -13.29 45.48 -41.93
CA SER A 2 -11.92 44.91 -41.94
C SER A 2 -11.70 44.14 -40.64
N THR A 3 -12.27 42.94 -40.63
CA THR A 3 -11.73 41.68 -40.09
C THR A 3 -10.79 41.77 -38.88
N HIS A 4 -11.36 41.48 -37.70
CA HIS A 4 -10.65 40.93 -36.56
C HIS A 4 -10.06 39.55 -36.89
N THR A 5 -8.74 39.43 -36.84
CA THR A 5 -8.03 38.14 -36.74
C THR A 5 -7.91 37.74 -35.26
N PRO A 6 -8.47 36.60 -34.82
CA PRO A 6 -8.15 36.06 -33.50
C PRO A 6 -6.82 35.29 -33.54
N SER A 7 -5.95 35.54 -32.55
CA SER A 7 -4.70 34.79 -32.33
C SER A 7 -4.94 33.28 -32.24
N PRO A 8 -4.00 32.45 -32.72
CA PRO A 8 -4.13 31.00 -32.68
C PRO A 8 -4.10 30.50 -31.24
N SER A 9 -5.14 29.74 -30.89
CA SER A 9 -5.24 28.97 -29.67
C SER A 9 -4.04 28.04 -29.52
N ILE A 10 -3.42 28.09 -28.34
CA ILE A 10 -2.36 27.19 -27.92
C ILE A 10 -2.96 25.79 -27.79
N ILE A 11 -2.89 25.02 -28.87
CA ILE A 11 -3.10 23.58 -28.86
C ILE A 11 -1.86 22.98 -28.16
N LYS A 12 -1.97 22.70 -26.86
CA LYS A 12 -0.98 21.88 -26.14
C LYS A 12 -0.91 20.51 -26.84
N ARG A 13 0.29 20.12 -27.27
CA ARG A 13 0.56 18.79 -27.82
C ARG A 13 0.33 17.72 -26.76
N PRO A 14 -0.07 16.48 -27.11
CA PRO A 14 -0.38 15.41 -26.16
C PRO A 14 0.86 14.70 -25.58
N ASP A 15 2.08 15.13 -25.91
CA ASP A 15 3.28 14.30 -25.74
C ASP A 15 4.05 14.51 -24.41
N ASP A 16 3.60 15.43 -23.53
CA ASP A 16 4.33 15.80 -22.31
C ASP A 16 3.74 15.23 -20.99
N GLU A 17 2.70 14.39 -21.04
CA GLU A 17 2.01 13.87 -19.84
C GLU A 17 2.37 12.41 -19.47
N ALA A 18 3.44 11.84 -20.04
CA ALA A 18 3.83 10.44 -19.86
C ALA A 18 4.82 10.17 -18.70
N THR A 19 5.07 11.14 -17.82
CA THR A 19 6.02 10.97 -16.71
C THR A 19 5.32 10.90 -15.36
N SER A 20 5.49 9.75 -14.70
CA SER A 20 5.06 9.38 -13.35
C SER A 20 3.55 9.21 -13.15
N VAL A 21 3.03 8.03 -13.51
CA VAL A 21 1.78 7.51 -12.93
C VAL A 21 2.13 7.01 -11.52
N PRO A 22 1.77 7.73 -10.44
CA PRO A 22 1.97 7.20 -9.10
C PRO A 22 1.07 5.96 -8.97
N MET A 23 1.60 4.84 -8.50
CA MET A 23 0.79 3.68 -8.13
C MET A 23 -0.33 4.14 -7.20
N VAL A 24 -1.56 4.19 -7.72
CA VAL A 24 -2.75 4.66 -7.00
C VAL A 24 -3.13 3.63 -5.94
N PRO A 25 -3.05 3.95 -4.63
CA PRO A 25 -3.63 3.10 -3.60
C PRO A 25 -5.12 3.43 -3.53
N SER A 26 -5.93 2.60 -4.18
CA SER A 26 -7.38 2.73 -4.25
C SER A 26 -8.06 2.10 -3.04
N TYR A 27 -8.30 2.86 -1.95
CA TYR A 27 -9.27 2.48 -0.91
C TYR A 27 -10.05 3.68 -0.32
N ILE A 28 -11.37 3.62 -0.52
CA ILE A 28 -12.58 4.14 0.19
C ILE A 28 -12.52 5.45 1.00
N GLY A 29 -13.52 6.32 0.71
CA GLY A 29 -14.37 6.92 1.77
C GLY A 29 -14.30 8.44 1.90
N GLY A 30 -15.38 9.13 1.50
CA GLY A 30 -15.41 10.59 1.36
C GLY A 30 -15.54 11.41 2.64
N THR A 31 -15.18 12.69 2.53
CA THR A 31 -15.92 13.83 3.07
C THR A 31 -15.54 15.10 2.29
N SER A 32 -16.55 15.69 1.63
CA SER A 32 -16.73 17.12 1.31
C SER A 32 -15.50 17.96 0.90
N VAL A 33 -15.16 17.99 -0.39
CA VAL A 33 -14.54 19.18 -1.03
C VAL A 33 -15.06 19.31 -2.49
N PRO A 34 -15.39 20.52 -3.00
CA PRO A 34 -16.03 20.69 -4.30
C PRO A 34 -15.06 20.45 -5.48
N ASN A 35 -15.58 19.84 -6.54
CA ASN A 35 -15.10 19.85 -7.93
C ASN A 35 -13.85 19.08 -8.39
N THR A 36 -13.05 18.43 -7.54
CA THR A 36 -12.06 17.41 -7.99
C THR A 36 -11.84 16.32 -6.92
N ALA A 37 -12.87 15.51 -6.66
CA ALA A 37 -12.85 14.52 -5.59
C ALA A 37 -12.14 13.22 -6.02
N HIS A 38 -10.82 13.16 -5.78
CA HIS A 38 -10.03 11.93 -5.87
C HIS A 38 -10.16 11.07 -4.61
N SER A 39 -9.66 9.82 -4.62
CA SER A 39 -9.61 8.97 -3.42
C SER A 39 -8.89 9.66 -2.25
N PRO A 40 -9.15 9.32 -0.97
CA PRO A 40 -8.51 9.97 0.17
C PRO A 40 -6.97 9.98 0.06
N SER A 41 -6.38 8.88 -0.40
CA SER A 41 -4.94 8.77 -0.66
C SER A 41 -4.45 9.80 -1.69
N VAL A 42 -5.20 10.00 -2.77
CA VAL A 42 -4.87 10.97 -3.83
C VAL A 42 -5.14 12.41 -3.37
N THR A 43 -6.15 12.60 -2.55
CA THR A 43 -6.45 13.89 -1.90
C THR A 43 -5.36 14.27 -0.89
N ALA A 44 -4.83 13.30 -0.14
CA ALA A 44 -3.67 13.48 0.71
C ALA A 44 -2.43 13.90 -0.10
N MET A 45 -2.17 13.26 -1.25
CA MET A 45 -1.09 13.66 -2.16
C MET A 45 -1.28 15.07 -2.71
N ARG A 46 -2.52 15.49 -3.02
CA ARG A 46 -2.84 16.84 -3.49
C ARG A 46 -2.57 17.91 -2.43
N TYR A 47 -2.92 17.65 -1.17
CA TYR A 47 -2.75 18.61 -0.07
C TYR A 47 -1.35 18.62 0.57
N LEU A 48 -0.64 17.48 0.58
CA LEU A 48 0.68 17.32 1.22
C LEU A 48 1.86 17.31 0.25
N GLY A 49 1.62 17.14 -1.05
CA GLY A 49 2.65 16.77 -2.02
C GLY A 49 2.74 15.25 -2.18
N LEU A 50 3.14 14.82 -3.38
CA LEU A 50 3.21 13.40 -3.78
C LEU A 50 4.13 12.60 -2.83
N SER A 51 5.27 13.17 -2.44
CA SER A 51 6.22 12.45 -1.60
C SER A 51 5.77 12.34 -0.14
N LEU A 52 5.34 13.45 0.46
CA LEU A 52 4.96 13.47 1.88
C LEU A 52 3.64 12.72 2.11
N GLY A 53 2.66 12.88 1.23
CA GLY A 53 1.39 12.18 1.32
C GLY A 53 1.57 10.66 1.31
N MET A 54 2.36 10.14 0.36
CA MET A 54 2.64 8.70 0.27
C MET A 54 3.41 8.16 1.47
N ALA A 55 4.42 8.90 1.96
CA ALA A 55 5.18 8.48 3.13
C ALA A 55 4.31 8.38 4.39
N VAL A 56 3.44 9.37 4.64
CA VAL A 56 2.54 9.37 5.80
C VAL A 56 1.52 8.23 5.67
N THR A 57 0.86 8.08 4.52
CA THR A 57 -0.16 7.05 4.31
C THR A 57 0.44 5.63 4.42
N LEU A 58 1.57 5.37 3.77
CA LEU A 58 2.23 4.05 3.83
C LEU A 58 2.79 3.75 5.22
N GLY A 59 3.37 4.75 5.89
CA GLY A 59 3.87 4.59 7.26
C GLY A 59 2.76 4.23 8.24
N LEU A 60 1.63 4.92 8.17
CA LEU A 60 0.46 4.62 9.00
C LEU A 60 -0.17 3.27 8.64
N CYS A 61 -0.26 2.94 7.36
CA CYS A 61 -0.74 1.63 6.90
C CYS A 61 0.15 0.48 7.42
N ALA A 62 1.47 0.66 7.42
CA ALA A 62 2.41 -0.32 7.95
C ALA A 62 2.25 -0.49 9.47
N VAL A 63 2.14 0.60 10.23
CA VAL A 63 1.96 0.56 11.69
C VAL A 63 0.62 -0.05 12.06
N PHE A 64 -0.49 0.53 11.60
CA PHE A 64 -1.83 0.05 11.95
C PHE A 64 -2.08 -1.34 11.37
N GLY A 65 -1.67 -1.62 10.13
CA GLY A 65 -1.88 -2.93 9.52
C GLY A 65 -1.10 -4.06 10.20
N THR A 66 0.01 -3.73 10.88
CA THR A 66 0.79 -4.71 11.68
C THR A 66 0.25 -4.84 13.11
N LEU A 67 -0.10 -3.74 13.76
CA LEU A 67 -0.43 -3.72 15.20
C LEU A 67 -1.91 -3.95 15.50
N VAL A 68 -2.82 -3.52 14.63
CA VAL A 68 -4.28 -3.64 14.88
C VAL A 68 -4.73 -5.10 14.99
N PRO A 69 -4.32 -6.04 14.11
CA PRO A 69 -4.79 -7.42 14.23
C PRO A 69 -4.36 -8.08 15.57
N PRO A 70 -3.10 -8.00 16.04
CA PRO A 70 -2.71 -8.52 17.35
C PRO A 70 -3.40 -7.83 18.54
N ILE A 71 -3.69 -6.51 18.44
CA ILE A 71 -4.46 -5.78 19.46
C ILE A 71 -5.87 -6.36 19.57
N TYR A 72 -6.53 -6.58 18.42
CA TYR A 72 -7.88 -7.13 18.37
C TYR A 72 -7.96 -8.56 18.90
N GLU A 73 -6.96 -9.40 18.59
CA GLU A 73 -6.89 -10.77 19.10
C GLU A 73 -6.42 -10.88 20.56
N GLY A 74 -6.06 -9.77 21.21
CA GLY A 74 -5.53 -9.78 22.58
C GLY A 74 -4.11 -10.37 22.72
N LYS A 75 -3.39 -10.56 21.61
CA LYS A 75 -2.06 -11.21 21.55
C LYS A 75 -0.88 -10.24 21.68
N MET A 76 -1.15 -8.96 21.98
CA MET A 76 -0.07 -7.96 22.11
C MET A 76 0.89 -8.26 23.26
N SER A 77 0.41 -8.81 24.37
CA SER A 77 1.26 -9.19 25.50
C SER A 77 2.23 -10.29 25.12
N GLU A 78 1.76 -11.30 24.37
CA GLU A 78 2.58 -12.39 23.84
C GLU A 78 3.61 -11.89 22.82
N LEU A 79 3.19 -10.98 21.93
CA LEU A 79 4.07 -10.35 20.96
C LEU A 79 5.23 -9.61 21.64
N VAL A 80 4.94 -8.78 22.64
CA VAL A 80 5.96 -7.99 23.34
C VAL A 80 6.82 -8.85 24.27
N ALA A 81 6.26 -9.90 24.88
CA ALA A 81 7.00 -10.81 25.74
C ALA A 81 7.97 -11.69 24.93
N SER A 82 7.57 -12.12 23.74
CA SER A 82 8.38 -12.98 22.89
C SER A 82 9.63 -12.26 22.36
N SER A 83 10.75 -12.99 22.27
CA SER A 83 11.97 -12.46 21.63
C SER A 83 11.71 -12.15 20.14
N SER A 84 10.95 -13.01 19.45
CA SER A 84 10.56 -12.83 18.05
C SER A 84 9.78 -11.53 17.82
N GLY A 85 8.72 -11.29 18.61
CA GLY A 85 7.90 -10.09 18.45
C GLY A 85 8.64 -8.80 18.80
N ARG A 86 9.59 -8.81 19.74
CA ARG A 86 10.47 -7.65 20.00
C ARG A 86 11.32 -7.27 18.80
N PHE A 87 11.90 -8.25 18.10
CA PHE A 87 12.64 -7.98 16.86
C PHE A 87 11.73 -7.48 15.74
N ILE A 88 10.49 -7.97 15.66
CA ILE A 88 9.54 -7.52 14.64
C ILE A 88 9.05 -6.10 14.92
N MET A 89 8.85 -5.73 16.18
CA MET A 89 8.57 -4.35 16.61
C MET A 89 9.74 -3.40 16.32
N LEU A 90 10.97 -3.86 16.55
CA LEU A 90 12.18 -3.12 16.17
C LEU A 90 12.23 -2.92 14.66
N GLY A 91 12.00 -3.98 13.88
CA GLY A 91 11.93 -3.95 12.43
C GLY A 91 10.87 -2.97 11.93
N LEU A 92 9.65 -3.01 12.48
CA LEU A 92 8.57 -2.06 12.17
C LEU A 92 9.00 -0.61 12.45
N SER A 93 9.66 -0.38 13.60
CA SER A 93 10.16 0.96 13.97
C SER A 93 11.20 1.48 12.96
N VAL A 94 12.13 0.61 12.55
CA VAL A 94 13.13 0.94 11.52
C VAL A 94 12.47 1.16 10.16
N CYS A 95 11.42 0.41 9.82
CA CYS A 95 10.64 0.60 8.58
C CYS A 95 10.02 2.00 8.54
N VAL A 96 9.35 2.39 9.62
CA VAL A 96 8.73 3.73 9.76
C VAL A 96 9.78 4.82 9.65
N LEU A 97 10.93 4.68 10.32
CA LEU A 97 12.04 5.62 10.19
C LEU A 97 12.53 5.71 8.74
N GLY A 98 12.69 4.58 8.04
CA GLY A 98 13.06 4.54 6.63
C GLY A 98 12.07 5.29 5.74
N ILE A 99 10.75 5.08 5.96
CA ILE A 99 9.68 5.78 5.24
C ILE A 99 9.75 7.29 5.49
N LEU A 100 9.96 7.72 6.73
CA LEU A 100 10.09 9.13 7.08
C LEU A 100 11.33 9.77 6.43
N ILE A 101 12.44 9.05 6.35
CA ILE A 101 13.66 9.50 5.67
C ILE A 101 13.41 9.63 4.15
N CYS A 102 12.76 8.63 3.53
CA CYS A 102 12.39 8.68 2.11
C CYS A 102 11.42 9.83 1.81
N GLY A 103 10.41 10.04 2.66
CA GLY A 103 9.48 11.18 2.55
C GLY A 103 10.20 12.53 2.68
N ARG A 104 11.16 12.63 3.62
CA ARG A 104 12.01 13.82 3.73
C ARG A 104 12.87 14.03 2.49
N ALA A 105 13.39 12.97 1.87
CA ALA A 105 14.15 13.08 0.63
C ALA A 105 13.29 13.63 -0.52
N GLY A 106 12.06 13.17 -0.69
CA GLY A 106 11.20 13.73 -1.72
C GLY A 106 10.76 15.17 -1.43
N LEU A 107 10.58 15.57 -0.16
CA LEU A 107 10.42 16.99 0.19
C LEU A 107 11.65 17.85 -0.17
N LEU A 108 12.86 17.32 0.02
CA LEU A 108 14.08 18.01 -0.38
C LEU A 108 14.17 18.15 -1.91
N LYS A 109 13.73 17.13 -2.66
CA LYS A 109 13.60 17.18 -4.13
C LYS A 109 12.58 18.23 -4.56
N GLU A 110 11.40 18.26 -3.94
CA GLU A 110 10.36 19.25 -4.22
C GLU A 110 10.87 20.67 -3.96
N LYS A 111 11.64 20.90 -2.90
CA LYS A 111 12.22 22.22 -2.60
C LYS A 111 13.18 22.71 -3.69
N THR A 112 13.88 21.82 -4.39
CA THR A 112 14.81 22.16 -5.47
C THR A 112 14.17 22.41 -6.83
N LEU A 113 12.87 22.11 -7.02
CA LEU A 113 12.13 22.41 -8.24
C LEU A 113 11.77 23.91 -8.34
N THR A 114 11.65 24.43 -9.56
CA THR A 114 11.31 25.85 -9.81
C THR A 114 9.86 26.17 -9.41
N THR A 115 9.54 27.45 -9.27
CA THR A 115 8.22 27.91 -8.82
C THR A 115 7.11 27.52 -9.83
N GLU A 116 7.42 27.49 -11.14
CA GLU A 116 6.49 26.99 -12.17
C GLU A 116 6.20 25.49 -12.06
N GLU A 117 7.19 24.65 -11.76
CA GLU A 117 7.03 23.20 -11.56
C GLU A 117 6.27 22.86 -10.26
N LYS A 118 6.46 23.67 -9.22
CA LYS A 118 5.70 23.59 -7.97
C LYS A 118 4.22 23.94 -8.15
N GLN A 119 3.91 24.96 -8.95
CA GLN A 119 2.53 25.39 -9.22
C GLN A 119 1.75 24.40 -10.10
N ALA A 120 2.42 23.68 -11.01
CA ALA A 120 1.79 22.60 -11.78
C ALA A 120 1.38 21.39 -10.92
N THR A 121 2.04 21.20 -9.77
CA THR A 121 1.86 20.03 -8.90
C THR A 121 0.98 20.32 -7.67
N ILE A 122 0.91 21.57 -7.19
CA ILE A 122 0.22 21.91 -5.94
C ILE A 122 -0.51 23.25 -6.04
N ALA A 123 -1.76 23.23 -6.53
CA ALA A 123 -2.64 24.40 -6.50
C ALA A 123 -3.32 24.63 -5.12
N GLU A 124 -3.36 23.60 -4.27
CA GLU A 124 -4.06 23.59 -2.98
C GLU A 124 -3.20 22.96 -1.88
N PHE A 125 -2.06 23.55 -1.52
CA PHE A 125 -1.27 23.03 -0.39
C PHE A 125 -1.95 23.41 0.94
N ASP A 126 -2.45 22.42 1.69
CA ASP A 126 -3.01 22.61 3.03
C ASP A 126 -2.52 21.48 3.93
N LEU A 127 -1.48 21.77 4.71
CA LEU A 127 -0.83 20.78 5.58
C LEU A 127 -1.82 20.16 6.57
N ARG A 128 -2.76 20.94 7.13
CA ARG A 128 -3.69 20.45 8.14
C ARG A 128 -4.71 19.49 7.53
N LYS A 129 -5.33 19.88 6.41
CA LYS A 129 -6.28 19.00 5.71
C LYS A 129 -5.58 17.76 5.16
N GLY A 130 -4.40 17.96 4.58
CA GLY A 130 -3.60 16.87 4.03
C GLY A 130 -3.25 15.81 5.06
N VAL A 131 -2.78 16.20 6.25
CA VAL A 131 -2.46 15.24 7.33
C VAL A 131 -3.70 14.49 7.79
N VAL A 132 -4.83 15.17 7.99
CA VAL A 132 -6.09 14.52 8.41
C VAL A 132 -6.52 13.47 7.38
N VAL A 133 -6.50 13.81 6.10
CA VAL A 133 -6.88 12.90 5.02
C VAL A 133 -5.87 11.76 4.87
N ALA A 134 -4.57 12.02 5.02
CA ALA A 134 -3.53 10.99 4.98
C ALA A 134 -3.66 9.98 6.12
N VAL A 135 -3.99 10.46 7.33
CA VAL A 135 -4.25 9.61 8.50
C VAL A 135 -5.46 8.74 8.27
N PHE A 136 -6.57 9.33 7.82
CA PHE A 136 -7.79 8.60 7.49
C PHE A 136 -7.51 7.52 6.43
N SER A 137 -6.83 7.88 5.33
CA SER A 137 -6.43 6.95 4.27
C SER A 137 -5.54 5.82 4.78
N GLY A 138 -4.55 6.12 5.62
CA GLY A 138 -3.64 5.13 6.20
C GLY A 138 -4.37 4.12 7.09
N ILE A 139 -5.30 4.58 7.94
CA ILE A 139 -6.12 3.72 8.79
C ILE A 139 -7.07 2.87 7.94
N MET A 140 -7.76 3.47 6.97
CA MET A 140 -8.65 2.73 6.06
C MET A 140 -7.90 1.67 5.24
N SER A 141 -6.65 1.95 4.86
CA SER A 141 -5.79 0.98 4.16
C SER A 141 -5.36 -0.16 5.09
N ALA A 142 -5.09 0.13 6.36
CA ALA A 142 -4.79 -0.89 7.36
C ALA A 142 -5.98 -1.83 7.64
N CYS A 143 -7.23 -1.38 7.44
CA CYS A 143 -8.41 -2.23 7.54
C CYS A 143 -8.38 -3.43 6.57
N PHE A 144 -7.61 -3.35 5.47
CA PHE A 144 -7.42 -4.50 4.58
C PHE A 144 -6.69 -5.66 5.29
N SER A 145 -5.60 -5.36 6.00
CA SER A 145 -4.87 -6.34 6.82
C SER A 145 -5.78 -6.95 7.90
N PHE A 146 -6.56 -6.09 8.55
CA PHE A 146 -7.55 -6.53 9.53
C PHE A 146 -8.60 -7.45 8.90
N GLY A 147 -9.12 -7.09 7.72
CA GLY A 147 -10.07 -7.91 6.97
C GLY A 147 -9.51 -9.29 6.60
N LEU A 148 -8.23 -9.37 6.24
CA LEU A 148 -7.56 -10.65 5.96
C LEU A 148 -7.47 -11.55 7.20
N THR A 149 -7.26 -10.94 8.37
CA THR A 149 -7.20 -11.65 9.65
C THR A 149 -8.61 -12.06 10.11
N ALA A 150 -9.57 -11.15 10.05
CA ALA A 150 -10.97 -11.43 10.38
C ALA A 150 -11.61 -12.46 9.44
N GLY A 151 -11.15 -12.53 8.19
CA GLY A 151 -11.61 -13.48 7.18
C GLY A 151 -11.07 -14.91 7.32
N GLN A 152 -10.19 -15.19 8.28
CA GLN A 152 -9.64 -16.54 8.49
C GLN A 152 -10.69 -17.67 8.63
N PRO A 153 -11.89 -17.47 9.21
CA PRO A 153 -12.96 -18.48 9.17
C PRO A 153 -13.38 -18.89 7.75
N ILE A 154 -13.35 -17.96 6.79
CA ILE A 154 -13.65 -18.23 5.37
C ILE A 154 -12.54 -19.10 4.76
N ALA A 155 -11.28 -18.80 5.07
CA ALA A 155 -10.15 -19.63 4.62
C ALA A 155 -10.23 -21.06 5.19
N LYS A 156 -10.63 -21.22 6.47
CA LYS A 156 -10.85 -22.54 7.08
C LYS A 156 -11.97 -23.32 6.38
N LEU A 157 -13.06 -22.66 6.03
CA LEU A 157 -14.15 -23.28 5.25
C LEU A 157 -13.67 -23.68 3.85
N ALA A 158 -12.89 -22.83 3.17
CA ALA A 158 -12.32 -23.15 1.87
C ALA A 158 -11.40 -24.39 1.94
N ALA A 159 -10.55 -24.47 2.97
CA ALA A 159 -9.70 -25.64 3.22
C ALA A 159 -10.53 -26.91 3.47
N ALA A 160 -11.59 -26.82 4.27
CA ALA A 160 -12.50 -27.94 4.53
C ALA A 160 -13.23 -28.44 3.27
N ASN A 161 -13.41 -27.58 2.27
CA ASN A 161 -13.99 -27.93 0.96
C ASN A 161 -12.94 -28.37 -0.08
N GLY A 162 -11.71 -28.70 0.34
CA GLY A 162 -10.67 -29.25 -0.54
C GLY A 162 -9.84 -28.21 -1.29
N THR A 163 -9.92 -26.92 -0.92
CA THR A 163 -9.05 -25.90 -1.50
C THR A 163 -7.60 -26.14 -1.06
N ASN A 164 -6.66 -26.07 -2.00
CA ASN A 164 -5.23 -26.17 -1.69
C ASN A 164 -4.85 -25.12 -0.62
N PRO A 165 -4.16 -25.50 0.48
CA PRO A 165 -3.74 -24.60 1.55
C PRO A 165 -3.05 -23.33 1.07
N LEU A 166 -2.37 -23.39 -0.08
CA LEU A 166 -1.66 -22.26 -0.69
C LEU A 166 -2.61 -21.15 -1.18
N PHE A 167 -3.86 -21.48 -1.51
CA PHE A 167 -4.82 -20.58 -2.14
C PHE A 167 -6.03 -20.25 -1.26
N VAL A 168 -6.09 -20.74 -0.02
CA VAL A 168 -7.25 -20.51 0.89
C VAL A 168 -7.49 -19.03 1.18
N ASN A 169 -6.42 -18.23 1.21
CA ASN A 169 -6.50 -16.78 1.42
C ASN A 169 -7.19 -16.05 0.26
N ASN A 170 -7.22 -16.64 -0.95
CA ASN A 170 -7.90 -16.03 -2.09
C ASN A 170 -9.42 -15.95 -1.87
N ALA A 171 -10.00 -16.88 -1.12
CA ALA A 171 -11.42 -16.85 -0.77
C ALA A 171 -11.77 -15.61 0.06
N ILE A 172 -10.86 -15.18 0.95
CA ILE A 172 -11.03 -13.95 1.74
C ILE A 172 -10.97 -12.72 0.83
N LEU A 173 -10.01 -12.70 -0.10
CA LEU A 173 -9.83 -11.59 -1.04
C LEU A 173 -11.08 -11.30 -1.86
N VAL A 174 -11.87 -12.31 -2.25
CA VAL A 174 -13.14 -12.11 -2.98
C VAL A 174 -14.09 -11.19 -2.20
N ILE A 175 -14.26 -11.43 -0.90
CA ILE A 175 -15.18 -10.65 -0.07
C ILE A 175 -14.63 -9.24 0.20
N ILE A 176 -13.34 -9.12 0.54
CA ILE A 176 -12.73 -7.82 0.81
C ILE A 176 -12.71 -6.95 -0.45
N LEU A 177 -12.32 -7.52 -1.59
CA LEU A 177 -12.27 -6.81 -2.87
C LEU A 177 -13.67 -6.50 -3.41
N ALA A 178 -14.69 -7.30 -3.12
CA ALA A 178 -16.08 -6.95 -3.43
C ALA A 178 -16.52 -5.68 -2.68
N GLY A 179 -16.13 -5.50 -1.42
CA GLY A 179 -16.36 -4.26 -0.67
C GLY A 179 -15.65 -3.04 -1.30
N GLY A 180 -14.41 -3.23 -1.75
CA GLY A 180 -13.67 -2.21 -2.49
C GLY A 180 -14.31 -1.88 -3.85
N LEU A 181 -14.72 -2.92 -4.59
CA LEU A 181 -15.36 -2.80 -5.90
C LEU A 181 -16.69 -2.08 -5.80
N THR A 182 -17.56 -2.45 -4.87
CA THR A 182 -18.89 -1.82 -4.71
C THR A 182 -18.76 -0.32 -4.46
N THR A 183 -17.89 0.08 -3.54
CA THR A 183 -17.68 1.50 -3.23
C THR A 183 -17.11 2.27 -4.42
N ASN A 184 -16.07 1.72 -5.07
CA ASN A 184 -15.44 2.37 -6.22
C ASN A 184 -16.39 2.42 -7.43
N ALA A 185 -17.11 1.34 -7.73
CA ALA A 185 -18.03 1.26 -8.85
C ALA A 185 -19.20 2.24 -8.68
N LEU A 186 -19.84 2.27 -7.50
CA LEU A 186 -20.93 3.21 -7.22
C LEU A 186 -20.49 4.66 -7.41
N TRP A 187 -19.29 4.99 -6.92
CA TRP A 187 -18.74 6.35 -7.04
C TRP A 187 -18.35 6.70 -8.47
N CYS A 188 -17.64 5.80 -9.18
CA CYS A 188 -17.26 6.01 -10.57
C CYS A 188 -18.49 6.14 -11.47
N ILE A 189 -19.53 5.32 -11.27
CA ILE A 189 -20.79 5.42 -12.01
C ILE A 189 -21.45 6.77 -11.72
N TYR A 190 -21.55 7.18 -10.44
CA TYR A 190 -22.11 8.48 -10.07
C TYR A 190 -21.37 9.65 -10.75
N LEU A 191 -20.03 9.66 -10.70
CA LEU A 191 -19.22 10.70 -11.36
C LEU A 191 -19.37 10.68 -12.87
N ASN A 192 -19.45 9.49 -13.47
CA ASN A 192 -19.59 9.34 -14.91
C ASN A 192 -20.95 9.87 -15.41
N LEU A 193 -22.01 9.67 -14.63
CA LEU A 193 -23.33 10.25 -14.88
C LEU A 193 -23.32 11.77 -14.68
N LYS A 194 -22.73 12.25 -13.57
CA LYS A 194 -22.69 13.67 -13.22
C LYS A 194 -21.89 14.50 -14.23
N ASN A 195 -20.73 14.00 -14.65
CA ASN A 195 -19.85 14.68 -15.59
C ASN A 195 -20.21 14.42 -17.06
N LYS A 196 -21.22 13.57 -17.33
CA LYS A 196 -21.66 13.17 -18.68
C LYS A 196 -20.56 12.54 -19.54
N THR A 197 -19.51 12.02 -18.92
CA THR A 197 -18.37 11.37 -19.60
C THR A 197 -18.69 9.94 -20.07
N TYR A 198 -19.94 9.48 -19.95
CA TYR A 198 -20.35 8.18 -20.49
C TYR A 198 -20.28 8.14 -22.02
N THR A 199 -20.41 9.30 -22.68
CA THR A 199 -20.29 9.43 -24.14
C THR A 199 -18.87 9.21 -24.63
N ASP A 200 -17.87 9.40 -23.77
CA ASP A 200 -16.45 9.27 -24.14
C ASP A 200 -16.06 7.81 -24.42
N TYR A 201 -16.77 6.85 -23.82
CA TYR A 201 -16.58 5.42 -24.11
C TYR A 201 -17.07 5.01 -25.51
N LEU A 202 -17.95 5.81 -26.11
CA LEU A 202 -18.52 5.57 -27.45
C LEU A 202 -17.82 6.41 -28.52
N ASN A 203 -16.91 7.30 -28.15
CA ASN A 203 -16.23 8.17 -29.09
C ASN A 203 -15.14 7.39 -29.85
N PRO A 204 -15.25 7.25 -31.19
CA PRO A 204 -14.27 6.51 -32.01
C PRO A 204 -12.88 7.15 -32.03
N SER A 205 -12.76 8.42 -31.61
CA SER A 205 -11.50 9.16 -31.61
C SER A 205 -10.53 8.69 -30.52
N TYR A 206 -11.01 7.93 -29.53
CA TYR A 206 -10.19 7.42 -28.43
C TYR A 206 -10.11 5.89 -28.50
N PRO A 207 -8.92 5.29 -28.27
CA PRO A 207 -8.74 3.84 -28.32
C PRO A 207 -9.30 3.17 -27.07
N ALA A 208 -10.63 3.10 -26.96
CA ALA A 208 -11.35 2.62 -25.79
C ALA A 208 -10.93 1.20 -25.37
N LEU A 209 -10.81 0.27 -26.34
CA LEU A 209 -10.39 -1.10 -26.06
C LEU A 209 -8.98 -1.15 -25.46
N ARG A 210 -8.04 -0.37 -25.98
CA ARG A 210 -6.66 -0.33 -25.48
C ARG A 210 -6.60 0.21 -24.06
N ASN A 211 -7.38 1.25 -23.77
CA ASN A 211 -7.47 1.82 -22.43
C ASN A 211 -8.08 0.81 -21.44
N VAL A 212 -9.14 0.11 -21.83
CA VAL A 212 -9.74 -0.97 -21.02
C VAL A 212 -8.74 -2.09 -20.77
N LEU A 213 -7.99 -2.52 -21.79
CA LEU A 213 -6.95 -3.53 -21.65
C LEU A 213 -5.83 -3.09 -20.70
N PHE A 214 -5.36 -1.84 -20.80
CA PHE A 214 -4.36 -1.32 -19.88
C PHE A 214 -4.89 -1.19 -18.45
N CYS A 215 -6.14 -0.76 -18.25
CA CYS A 215 -6.78 -0.74 -16.94
C CYS A 215 -6.92 -2.15 -16.34
N ALA A 216 -7.32 -3.13 -17.17
CA ALA A 216 -7.40 -4.52 -16.74
C ALA A 216 -6.01 -5.06 -16.35
N LEU A 217 -4.99 -4.80 -17.17
CA LEU A 217 -3.62 -5.25 -16.92
C LEU A 217 -3.01 -4.61 -15.66
N ALA A 218 -3.25 -3.31 -15.45
CA ALA A 218 -2.86 -2.61 -14.22
C ALA A 218 -3.58 -3.20 -12.99
N GLY A 219 -4.89 -3.44 -13.08
CA GLY A 219 -5.67 -4.05 -12.01
C GLY A 219 -5.23 -5.48 -11.68
N THR A 220 -4.95 -6.30 -12.69
CA THR A 220 -4.41 -7.67 -12.52
C THR A 220 -3.03 -7.65 -11.89
N THR A 221 -2.15 -6.74 -12.33
CA THR A 221 -0.80 -6.60 -11.76
C THR A 221 -0.85 -6.18 -10.29
N TRP A 222 -1.75 -5.24 -9.97
CA TRP A 222 -2.00 -4.84 -8.60
C TRP A 222 -2.65 -5.97 -7.77
N TYR A 223 -3.53 -6.78 -8.34
CA TYR A 223 -4.07 -7.94 -7.62
C TYR A 223 -2.99 -8.98 -7.29
N PHE A 224 -2.02 -9.19 -8.18
CA PHE A 224 -0.97 -10.17 -7.96
C PHE A 224 -0.15 -9.91 -6.69
N GLN A 225 0.03 -8.66 -6.27
CA GLN A 225 0.71 -8.39 -5.01
C GLN A 225 0.00 -9.03 -3.81
N PHE A 226 -1.33 -9.08 -3.81
CA PHE A 226 -2.12 -9.71 -2.75
C PHE A 226 -2.28 -11.22 -2.94
N PHE A 227 -2.29 -11.70 -4.18
CA PHE A 227 -2.27 -13.13 -4.48
C PHE A 227 -0.99 -13.78 -3.94
N PHE A 228 0.18 -13.21 -4.24
CA PHE A 228 1.46 -13.70 -3.74
C PHE A 228 1.64 -13.44 -2.24
N TYR A 229 1.08 -12.34 -1.72
CA TYR A 229 0.99 -12.14 -0.28
C TYR A 229 0.21 -13.28 0.38
N GLY A 230 -0.99 -13.61 -0.12
CA GLY A 230 -1.82 -14.68 0.43
C GLY A 230 -1.13 -16.04 0.37
N MET A 231 -0.40 -16.31 -0.71
CA MET A 231 0.45 -17.50 -0.84
C MET A 231 1.54 -17.54 0.23
N GLY A 232 2.30 -16.45 0.41
CA GLY A 232 3.34 -16.38 1.45
C GLY A 232 2.75 -16.49 2.86
N ASP A 233 1.69 -15.74 3.13
CA ASP A 233 0.97 -15.69 4.41
C ASP A 233 0.38 -17.04 4.84
N SER A 234 0.00 -17.91 3.89
CA SER A 234 -0.42 -19.30 4.17
C SER A 234 0.71 -20.17 4.73
N GLN A 235 1.96 -19.87 4.38
CA GLN A 235 3.15 -20.60 4.81
C GLN A 235 3.77 -20.04 6.11
N MET A 236 3.31 -18.89 6.59
CA MET A 236 3.92 -18.17 7.72
C MET A 236 3.47 -18.66 9.11
N GLY A 237 2.42 -19.47 9.23
CA GLY A 237 1.99 -20.07 10.50
C GLY A 237 1.82 -19.05 11.64
N ALA A 238 2.53 -19.23 12.75
CA ALA A 238 2.50 -18.32 13.91
C ALA A 238 3.08 -16.92 13.63
N TYR A 239 3.84 -16.75 12.54
CA TYR A 239 4.54 -15.51 12.20
C TYR A 239 3.77 -14.60 11.25
N ARG A 240 2.50 -14.92 10.93
CA ARG A 240 1.63 -14.14 10.04
C ARG A 240 1.58 -12.64 10.35
N PHE A 241 1.72 -12.26 11.62
CA PHE A 241 1.73 -10.85 12.03
C PHE A 241 2.87 -10.04 11.39
N SER A 242 4.02 -10.68 11.09
CA SER A 242 5.15 -10.04 10.40
C SER A 242 4.94 -9.89 8.89
N GLY A 243 3.99 -10.64 8.32
CA GLY A 243 3.73 -10.70 6.88
C GLY A 243 3.38 -9.33 6.32
N TRP A 244 2.50 -8.59 7.00
CA TRP A 244 2.09 -7.26 6.56
C TRP A 244 3.25 -6.26 6.58
N THR A 245 4.08 -6.29 7.62
CA THR A 245 5.27 -5.42 7.70
C THR A 245 6.26 -5.72 6.57
N LEU A 246 6.54 -7.00 6.31
CA LEU A 246 7.42 -7.43 5.21
C LEU A 246 6.86 -6.97 3.87
N HIS A 247 5.55 -7.16 3.64
CA HIS A 247 4.89 -6.72 2.42
C HIS A 247 5.05 -5.22 2.17
N MET A 248 4.77 -4.38 3.16
CA MET A 248 4.97 -2.92 3.05
C MET A 248 6.43 -2.55 2.81
N ALA A 249 7.37 -3.17 3.53
CA ALA A 249 8.80 -2.90 3.37
C ALA A 249 9.30 -3.23 1.95
N PHE A 250 8.89 -4.37 1.39
CA PHE A 250 9.23 -4.73 0.01
C PHE A 250 8.62 -3.78 -1.02
N ILE A 251 7.35 -3.39 -0.86
CA ILE A 251 6.72 -2.40 -1.76
C ILE A 251 7.56 -1.12 -1.81
N ILE A 252 7.97 -0.60 -0.66
CA ILE A 252 8.76 0.64 -0.58
C ILE A 252 10.16 0.45 -1.16
N ALA A 253 10.84 -0.65 -0.83
CA ALA A 253 12.17 -0.94 -1.34
C ALA A 253 12.18 -1.05 -2.87
N PHE A 254 11.28 -1.83 -3.45
CA PHE A 254 11.17 -2.01 -4.91
C PHE A 254 10.70 -0.74 -5.61
N SER A 255 9.70 -0.04 -5.06
CA SER A 255 9.23 1.23 -5.61
C SER A 255 10.35 2.28 -5.65
N SER A 256 11.11 2.39 -4.57
CA SER A 256 12.23 3.34 -4.50
C SER A 256 13.38 2.95 -5.43
N MET A 257 13.67 1.65 -5.56
CA MET A 257 14.67 1.14 -6.50
C MET A 257 14.27 1.42 -7.96
N TRP A 258 13.00 1.21 -8.31
CA TRP A 258 12.51 1.52 -9.67
C TRP A 258 12.54 3.03 -9.96
N GLY A 259 12.20 3.87 -8.97
CA GLY A 259 12.33 5.33 -9.09
C GLY A 259 13.78 5.78 -9.33
N LEU A 260 14.76 5.10 -8.74
CA LEU A 260 16.19 5.35 -9.02
C LEU A 260 16.59 4.86 -10.43
N LEU A 261 16.13 3.68 -10.85
CA LEU A 261 16.43 3.08 -12.17
C LEU A 261 15.81 3.87 -13.34
N LEU A 262 14.59 4.37 -13.17
CA LEU A 262 13.91 5.22 -14.16
C LEU A 262 14.46 6.65 -14.20
N HIS A 263 15.55 6.93 -13.47
CA HIS A 263 16.22 8.22 -13.41
C HIS A 263 15.28 9.36 -12.94
N GLU A 264 14.24 9.07 -12.17
CA GLU A 264 13.31 10.09 -11.67
C GLU A 264 14.02 11.13 -10.78
N TRP A 265 15.17 10.77 -10.22
CA TRP A 265 15.99 11.62 -9.34
C TRP A 265 17.10 12.38 -10.09
N ARG A 266 17.13 12.32 -11.42
CA ARG A 266 18.10 13.05 -12.24
C ARG A 266 17.89 14.56 -12.07
N GLY A 267 18.91 15.26 -11.59
CA GLY A 267 18.83 16.69 -11.23
C GLY A 267 18.66 16.97 -9.73
N ALA A 268 18.46 15.95 -8.89
CA ALA A 268 18.41 16.12 -7.45
C ALA A 268 19.80 16.40 -6.84
N ASN A 269 19.86 17.26 -5.83
CA ASN A 269 21.10 17.58 -5.12
C ASN A 269 21.71 16.32 -4.46
N ARG A 270 23.04 16.28 -4.27
CA ARG A 270 23.77 15.19 -3.60
C ARG A 270 23.20 14.88 -2.20
N LEU A 271 22.71 15.88 -1.48
CA LEU A 271 22.06 15.69 -0.18
C LEU A 271 20.76 14.87 -0.31
N THR A 272 19.92 15.19 -1.29
CA THR A 272 18.67 14.48 -1.57
C THR A 272 18.94 13.02 -1.96
N MET A 273 19.94 12.81 -2.82
CA MET A 273 20.36 11.45 -3.22
C MET A 273 20.87 10.63 -2.04
N ARG A 274 21.71 11.21 -1.15
CA ARG A 274 22.16 10.51 0.07
C ARG A 274 21.00 10.18 1.00
N THR A 275 20.05 11.10 1.15
CA THR A 275 18.89 10.92 2.04
C THR A 275 18.00 9.78 1.53
N VAL A 276 17.68 9.73 0.23
CA VAL A 276 16.86 8.64 -0.31
C VAL A 276 17.59 7.30 -0.22
N SER A 277 18.90 7.24 -0.49
CA SER A 277 19.68 6.02 -0.32
C SER A 277 19.72 5.53 1.13
N PHE A 278 19.83 6.44 2.11
CA PHE A 278 19.74 6.08 3.53
C PHE A 278 18.36 5.56 3.91
N GLY A 279 17.29 6.15 3.39
CA GLY A 279 15.92 5.68 3.63
C GLY A 279 15.69 4.28 3.08
N ILE A 280 16.14 4.03 1.83
CA ILE A 280 16.08 2.69 1.21
C ILE A 280 16.88 1.68 2.03
N LEU A 281 18.11 2.03 2.44
CA LEU A 281 18.95 1.15 3.25
C LEU A 281 18.29 0.82 4.60
N ALA A 282 17.62 1.79 5.23
CA ALA A 282 16.87 1.56 6.46
C ALA A 282 15.68 0.61 6.25
N VAL A 283 14.93 0.73 5.14
CA VAL A 283 13.83 -0.19 4.83
C VAL A 283 14.34 -1.61 4.53
N VAL A 284 15.46 -1.74 3.84
CA VAL A 284 16.12 -3.04 3.61
C VAL A 284 16.58 -3.64 4.93
N LEU A 285 17.24 -2.84 5.78
CA LEU A 285 17.68 -3.27 7.12
C LEU A 285 16.49 -3.71 7.98
N SER A 286 15.38 -2.98 7.95
CA SER A 286 14.14 -3.36 8.61
C SER A 286 13.67 -4.74 8.18
N THR A 287 13.68 -5.02 6.87
CA THR A 287 13.28 -6.33 6.32
C THR A 287 14.15 -7.46 6.88
N VAL A 288 15.47 -7.23 6.97
CA VAL A 288 16.42 -8.19 7.56
C VAL A 288 16.13 -8.40 9.05
N ILE A 289 15.86 -7.34 9.81
CA ILE A 289 15.53 -7.40 11.25
C ILE A 289 14.22 -8.18 11.48
N VAL A 290 13.17 -7.91 10.70
CA VAL A 290 11.89 -8.63 10.78
C VAL A 290 12.09 -10.11 10.43
N GLY A 291 12.85 -10.40 9.36
CA GLY A 291 13.20 -11.77 8.97
C GLY A 291 13.97 -12.51 10.05
N TYR A 292 14.93 -11.87 10.71
CA TYR A 292 15.66 -12.44 11.85
C TYR A 292 14.74 -12.67 13.06
N GLY A 293 13.80 -11.76 13.31
CA GLY A 293 12.76 -11.95 14.33
C GLY A 293 11.91 -13.20 14.08
N ASN A 294 11.56 -13.47 12.83
CA ASN A 294 10.86 -14.70 12.44
C ASN A 294 11.74 -15.94 12.63
N TYR A 295 13.04 -15.87 12.27
CA TYR A 295 13.98 -16.96 12.49
C TYR A 295 14.14 -17.32 13.97
N LEU A 296 14.34 -16.33 14.85
CA LEU A 296 14.41 -16.55 16.31
C LEU A 296 13.11 -17.13 16.87
N GLY A 297 11.98 -16.81 16.25
CA GLY A 297 10.70 -17.43 16.57
C GLY A 297 10.64 -18.90 16.17
N SER A 298 11.30 -19.30 15.07
CA SER A 298 11.28 -20.66 14.51
C SER A 298 12.16 -21.67 15.24
N GLU A 299 13.17 -21.23 16.00
CA GLU A 299 14.01 -22.11 16.83
C GLU A 299 13.27 -22.69 18.06
N LYS A 300 12.04 -22.25 18.35
CA LYS A 300 11.14 -22.89 19.32
C LYS A 300 9.96 -23.52 18.61
N PRO A 301 10.09 -24.77 18.12
CA PRO A 301 9.43 -25.87 18.85
C PRO A 301 10.13 -27.24 18.70
N ALA A 302 10.70 -27.77 19.79
CA ALA A 302 11.00 -29.22 19.92
C ALA A 302 11.16 -29.74 21.35
N THR A 303 11.39 -28.88 22.36
CA THR A 303 11.75 -29.37 23.71
C THR A 303 10.60 -29.41 24.73
N ALA A 304 9.39 -28.98 24.38
CA ALA A 304 8.28 -28.83 25.34
C ALA A 304 7.08 -29.78 25.15
N GLN A 305 7.16 -30.78 24.26
CA GLN A 305 6.05 -31.74 24.04
C GLN A 305 6.38 -33.21 24.35
N VAL A 306 7.52 -33.51 25.00
CA VAL A 306 7.88 -34.91 25.34
C VAL A 306 7.71 -35.24 26.83
N GLN A 307 7.16 -34.35 27.67
CA GLN A 307 7.18 -34.58 29.12
C GLN A 307 5.85 -34.46 29.87
N ASP A 308 4.71 -34.68 29.20
CA ASP A 308 3.40 -34.79 29.87
C ASP A 308 2.54 -35.95 29.32
N ALA A 309 3.10 -37.16 29.28
CA ALA A 309 2.32 -38.38 29.21
C ALA A 309 2.56 -39.21 30.49
N PRO A 310 1.64 -39.20 31.48
CA PRO A 310 1.73 -40.13 32.60
C PRO A 310 1.43 -41.54 32.11
N GLY A 311 2.26 -42.48 32.54
CA GLY A 311 2.29 -43.85 32.05
C GLY A 311 0.96 -44.59 32.17
N ARG A 312 0.67 -45.40 31.14
CA ARG A 312 -0.17 -46.59 31.28
C ARG A 312 0.69 -47.80 30.98
N ALA A 313 1.16 -48.42 32.06
CA ALA A 313 1.60 -49.80 32.03
C ALA A 313 0.43 -50.66 31.54
N VAL A 314 0.62 -51.38 30.44
CA VAL A 314 -0.16 -52.58 30.14
C VAL A 314 0.79 -53.73 30.40
N ALA A 315 0.65 -54.32 31.59
CA ALA A 315 1.18 -55.64 31.87
C ALA A 315 0.43 -56.64 30.97
N ALA A 316 1.22 -57.47 30.28
CA ALA A 316 0.73 -58.66 29.63
C ALA A 316 0.44 -59.72 30.69
N GLU A 317 -0.79 -60.21 30.71
CA GLU A 317 -1.21 -61.63 30.87
C GLU A 317 -2.73 -61.72 30.73
#